data_AF-A0A535DWK0-F1
#
_entry.id   AF-A0A535DWK0-F1
#
_cell.length_a   1.000
_cell.length_b   1.000
_cell.length_c   1.000
_cell.angle_alpha   90.00
_cell.angle_beta   90.00
_cell.angle_gamma   90.00
#
_symmetry.space_group_name_H-M   'P 1'
#
loop_
_entity.id
_entity.type
_entity.pdbx_description
1 polymer ?
#
loop_
_entity_poly.entity_id
_entity_poly.type
_entity_poly.pdbx_seq_one_letter_code
_entity_poly.pdbx_strand_id
1 'polypeptide(L)'
;MAVDEHAERPPRDRRTALEVRHDHRVLQDLAAELLRQMPLVPDGARLIRRGEYLALHDPGRADFRALGDEVVRPGQRLIARSDVSTEAWRALLDGCDRVVGRRHLPRSA
;
A
#
# COMPACT_ATOMS: atom_id res chain seq x y z
N MET A 1 27.80 -11.32 17.25
CA MET A 1 26.43 -11.39 17.81
C MET A 1 25.56 -10.59 16.88
N ALA A 2 24.69 -11.29 16.14
CA ALA A 2 23.73 -10.70 15.23
C ALA A 2 22.51 -10.23 16.02
N VAL A 3 22.14 -8.97 15.83
CA VAL A 3 20.74 -8.53 15.80
C VAL A 3 20.66 -7.45 14.72
N ASP A 4 20.16 -7.85 13.56
CA ASP A 4 19.72 -6.91 12.54
C ASP A 4 18.37 -6.37 13.03
N GLU A 5 18.43 -5.33 13.86
CA GLU A 5 17.29 -4.79 14.61
C GLU A 5 16.66 -3.57 13.90
N HIS A 6 16.79 -3.47 12.58
CA HIS A 6 16.05 -2.49 11.77
C HIS A 6 14.69 -3.05 11.31
N ALA A 7 13.99 -3.75 12.18
CA ALA A 7 12.54 -3.90 12.06
C ALA A 7 11.91 -2.75 12.84
N GLU A 8 12.03 -1.53 12.31
CA GLU A 8 11.37 -0.36 12.86
C GLU A 8 9.86 -0.61 12.78
N ARG A 9 9.28 -1.10 13.88
CA ARG A 9 7.82 -1.25 14.03
C ARG A 9 7.22 0.10 13.62
N PRO A 10 6.30 0.13 12.64
CA PRO A 10 5.74 1.41 12.21
C PRO A 10 5.13 2.10 13.43
N PRO A 11 5.39 3.41 13.61
CA PRO A 11 4.86 4.15 14.75
C PRO A 11 3.35 3.95 14.81
N ARG A 12 2.84 3.67 16.00
CA ARG A 12 1.42 3.33 16.28
C ARG A 12 0.42 4.40 15.85
N ASP A 13 0.89 5.56 15.39
CA ASP A 13 0.09 6.71 14.96
C ASP A 13 0.02 6.91 13.43
N ARG A 14 0.55 5.97 12.62
CA ARG A 14 0.36 6.08 11.16
C ARG A 14 -1.07 5.72 10.80
N ARG A 15 -1.74 6.64 10.09
CA ARG A 15 -3.04 6.38 9.47
C ARG A 15 -3.00 5.10 8.66
N THR A 16 -4.01 4.25 8.80
CA THR A 16 -4.08 2.94 8.13
C THR A 16 -5.07 2.95 6.97
N ALA A 17 -5.00 1.92 6.11
CA ALA A 17 -5.96 1.71 5.04
C ALA A 17 -7.39 1.58 5.58
N LEU A 18 -7.59 1.12 6.83
CA LEU A 18 -8.91 1.01 7.45
C LEU A 18 -9.61 2.37 7.51
N GLU A 19 -8.88 3.43 7.87
CA GLU A 19 -9.45 4.77 8.04
C GLU A 19 -9.96 5.38 6.72
N VAL A 20 -9.41 4.95 5.58
CA VAL A 20 -9.80 5.44 4.26
C VAL A 20 -10.62 4.41 3.48
N ARG A 21 -11.03 3.30 4.11
CA ARG A 21 -11.76 2.20 3.45
C ARG A 21 -12.97 2.71 2.69
N HIS A 22 -13.76 3.59 3.31
CA HIS A 22 -15.01 4.10 2.74
C HIS A 22 -14.82 4.94 1.48
N ASP A 23 -13.62 5.50 1.27
CA ASP A 23 -13.31 6.33 0.11
C ASP A 23 -12.78 5.52 -1.08
N HIS A 24 -12.34 4.27 -0.85
CA HIS A 24 -11.62 3.48 -1.84
C HIS A 24 -12.27 2.12 -2.07
N ARG A 25 -12.81 1.92 -3.28
CA ARG A 25 -13.41 0.65 -3.71
C ARG A 25 -12.46 -0.56 -3.58
N VAL A 26 -11.15 -0.33 -3.78
CA VAL A 26 -10.10 -1.36 -3.64
C VAL A 26 -10.12 -2.01 -2.26
N LEU A 27 -10.53 -1.27 -1.22
CA LEU A 27 -10.47 -1.70 0.18
C LEU A 27 -11.78 -2.28 0.71
N GLN A 28 -12.90 -2.12 -0.01
CA GLN A 28 -14.24 -2.43 0.49
C GLN A 28 -14.42 -3.90 0.87
N ASP A 29 -13.83 -4.81 0.10
CA ASP A 29 -13.96 -6.25 0.30
C ASP A 29 -12.89 -6.84 1.25
N LEU A 30 -11.97 -6.00 1.76
CA LEU A 30 -10.88 -6.46 2.62
C LEU A 30 -11.31 -6.44 4.10
N ALA A 31 -10.91 -7.47 4.84
CA ALA A 31 -11.19 -7.57 6.27
C ALA A 31 -10.58 -6.40 7.05
N ALA A 32 -11.30 -5.87 8.05
CA ALA A 32 -10.85 -4.71 8.82
C ALA A 32 -9.51 -4.99 9.54
N GLU A 33 -9.33 -6.22 10.02
CA GLU A 33 -8.11 -6.70 10.69
C GLU A 33 -6.90 -6.65 9.76
N LEU A 34 -7.11 -6.96 8.48
CA LEU A 34 -6.08 -6.88 7.45
C LEU A 34 -5.77 -5.41 7.11
N LEU A 35 -6.80 -4.57 6.98
CA LEU A 35 -6.64 -3.14 6.70
C LEU A 35 -5.91 -2.37 7.81
N ARG A 36 -6.08 -2.74 9.08
CA ARG A 36 -5.33 -2.16 10.21
C ARG A 36 -3.82 -2.42 10.13
N GLN A 37 -3.41 -3.46 9.39
CA GLN A 37 -2.01 -3.82 9.20
C GLN A 37 -1.38 -3.14 7.96
N MET A 38 -2.14 -2.30 7.27
CA MET A 38 -1.71 -1.60 6.06
C MET A 38 -1.54 -0.11 6.35
N PRO A 39 -0.37 0.33 6.87
CA PRO A 39 -0.13 1.75 7.09
C PRO A 39 -0.10 2.51 5.77
N LEU A 40 -0.65 3.72 5.78
CA LEU A 40 -0.48 4.66 4.69
C LEU A 40 0.89 5.34 4.81
N VAL A 41 1.49 5.62 3.66
CA VAL A 41 2.66 6.50 3.61
C VAL A 41 2.22 7.90 4.06
N PRO A 42 2.89 8.53 5.04
CA PRO A 42 2.50 9.84 5.55
C PRO A 42 2.51 10.93 4.47
N ASP A 43 1.57 11.87 4.57
CA ASP A 43 1.60 13.10 3.78
C ASP A 43 2.93 13.84 4.01
N GLY A 44 3.56 14.34 2.95
CA GLY A 44 4.87 15.00 3.00
C GLY A 44 6.08 14.07 3.06
N ALA A 45 5.88 12.74 3.18
CA ALA A 45 6.99 11.80 3.12
C ALA A 45 7.62 11.76 1.71
N ARG A 46 8.96 11.71 1.65
CA ARG A 46 9.68 11.42 0.40
C ARG A 46 9.68 9.92 0.15
N LEU A 47 9.35 9.52 -1.08
CA LEU A 47 9.39 8.12 -1.47
C LEU A 47 10.84 7.62 -1.55
N ILE A 48 11.05 6.36 -1.19
CA ILE A 48 12.34 5.72 -1.23
C ILE A 48 12.60 5.32 -2.69
N ARG A 49 13.78 5.69 -3.22
CA ARG A 49 14.21 5.31 -4.57
C ARG A 49 14.11 3.78 -4.74
N ARG A 50 13.51 3.35 -5.86
CA ARG A 50 13.21 1.94 -6.20
C ARG A 50 12.28 1.23 -5.22
N GLY A 51 11.71 1.95 -4.24
CA GLY A 51 10.64 1.43 -3.40
C GLY A 51 9.39 1.18 -4.24
N GLU A 52 8.67 0.11 -3.91
CA GLU A 52 7.40 -0.25 -4.54
C GLU A 52 6.23 0.29 -3.73
N TYR A 53 5.33 0.98 -4.41
CA TYR A 53 4.20 1.68 -3.80
C TYR A 53 2.93 1.38 -4.57
N LEU A 54 1.80 1.39 -3.87
CA LEU A 54 0.47 1.23 -4.44
C LEU A 54 -0.38 2.47 -4.17
N ALA A 55 -0.90 3.10 -5.23
CA ALA A 55 -1.80 4.24 -5.16
C ALA A 55 -3.27 3.81 -5.17
N LEU A 56 -3.99 4.07 -4.08
CA LEU A 56 -5.39 3.64 -3.93
C LEU A 56 -6.39 4.42 -4.80
N HIS A 57 -5.98 5.57 -5.34
CA HIS A 57 -6.83 6.42 -6.20
C HIS A 57 -6.84 5.99 -7.68
N ASP A 58 -5.81 5.27 -8.12
CA ASP A 58 -5.68 4.82 -9.51
C ASP A 58 -5.48 3.30 -9.56
N PRO A 59 -6.56 2.50 -9.37
CA PRO A 59 -6.47 1.04 -9.40
C PRO A 59 -6.00 0.48 -10.77
N GLY A 60 -6.10 1.27 -11.85
CA GLY A 60 -5.66 0.86 -13.20
C GLY A 60 -4.15 0.85 -13.39
N ARG A 61 -3.44 1.65 -12.58
CA ARG A 61 -1.98 1.85 -12.57
C ARG A 61 -1.45 1.87 -11.13
N ALA A 62 -2.03 1.01 -10.29
CA ALA A 62 -1.93 1.13 -8.84
C ALA A 62 -0.49 0.97 -8.34
N ASP A 63 0.21 -0.07 -8.79
CA ASP A 63 1.58 -0.34 -8.38
C ASP A 63 2.61 0.38 -9.24
N PHE A 64 3.60 1.01 -8.61
CA PHE A 64 4.70 1.68 -9.28
C PHE A 64 5.98 1.63 -8.43
N ARG A 65 7.13 1.80 -9.11
CA ARG A 65 8.43 1.99 -8.46
C ARG A 65 8.78 3.47 -8.43
N ALA A 66 9.09 4.00 -7.26
CA ALA A 66 9.46 5.40 -7.09
C ALA A 66 10.90 5.67 -7.57
N LEU A 67 11.15 6.89 -8.06
CA LEU A 67 12.47 7.39 -8.46
C LEU A 67 13.27 7.95 -7.27
N GLY A 68 12.57 8.31 -6.20
CA GLY A 68 13.09 8.76 -4.92
C GLY A 68 13.12 10.28 -4.75
N ASP A 69 12.64 11.03 -5.73
CA ASP A 69 12.45 12.49 -5.67
C ASP A 69 10.99 12.89 -5.40
N GLU A 70 10.06 11.93 -5.50
CA GLU A 70 8.65 12.14 -5.27
C GLU A 70 8.33 12.37 -3.78
N VAL A 71 7.36 13.25 -3.53
CA VAL A 71 6.83 13.53 -2.20
C VAL A 71 5.33 13.24 -2.19
N VAL A 72 4.85 12.53 -1.17
CA VAL A 72 3.43 12.22 -1.00
C VAL A 72 2.66 13.50 -0.75
N ARG A 73 1.70 13.81 -1.62
CA ARG A 73 0.88 15.01 -1.48
C ARG A 73 -0.27 14.76 -0.49
N PRO A 74 -0.76 15.79 0.22
CA PRO A 74 -1.98 15.68 0.99
C PRO A 74 -3.13 15.10 0.16
N GLY A 75 -3.82 14.10 0.72
CA GLY A 75 -4.89 13.39 0.01
C GLY A 75 -4.43 12.19 -0.82
N GLN A 76 -3.14 12.10 -1.16
CA GLN A 76 -2.58 10.93 -1.85
C GLN A 76 -2.54 9.76 -0.86
N ARG A 77 -3.21 8.66 -1.21
CA ARG A 77 -3.27 7.46 -0.36
C ARG A 77 -2.39 6.39 -0.97
N LEU A 78 -1.19 6.25 -0.41
CA LEU A 78 -0.20 5.27 -0.85
C LEU A 78 0.04 4.24 0.24
N ILE A 79 0.33 3.01 -0.17
CA ILE A 79 0.83 1.94 0.70
C ILE A 79 2.19 1.51 0.15
N ALA A 80 3.19 1.39 1.02
CA ALA A 80 4.52 0.90 0.65
C ALA A 80 4.55 -0.63 0.75
N ARG A 81 5.12 -1.31 -0.26
CA ARG A 81 5.28 -2.77 -0.26
C ARG A 81 6.08 -3.28 0.94
N SER A 82 7.08 -2.50 1.39
CA SER A 82 7.97 -2.81 2.51
C SER A 82 7.25 -2.85 3.86
N ASP A 83 6.13 -2.13 3.98
CA ASP A 83 5.47 -1.89 5.26
C ASP A 83 4.31 -2.87 5.50
N VAL A 84 4.08 -3.79 4.55
CA VAL A 84 2.98 -4.76 4.60
C VAL A 84 3.45 -6.18 4.27
N SER A 85 2.70 -7.16 4.75
CA SER A 85 2.95 -8.56 4.42
C SER A 85 2.70 -8.85 2.94
N THR A 86 3.29 -9.95 2.44
CA THR A 86 3.03 -10.41 1.06
C THR A 86 1.56 -10.72 0.81
N GLU A 87 0.85 -11.25 1.81
CA GLU A 87 -0.58 -11.51 1.75
C GLU A 87 -1.38 -10.21 1.62
N ALA A 88 -1.10 -9.23 2.47
CA ALA A 88 -1.72 -7.90 2.40
C ALA A 88 -1.50 -7.24 1.04
N TRP A 89 -0.27 -7.32 0.52
CA TRP A 89 0.05 -6.77 -0.80
C TRP A 89 -0.73 -7.44 -1.93
N ARG A 90 -0.80 -8.78 -1.95
CA ARG A 90 -1.59 -9.52 -2.94
C ARG A 90 -3.07 -9.15 -2.86
N ALA A 91 -3.63 -9.06 -1.66
CA ALA A 91 -5.02 -8.67 -1.45
C ALA A 91 -5.34 -7.27 -2.01
N LEU A 92 -4.40 -6.32 -1.91
CA LEU A 92 -4.55 -4.98 -2.51
C LEU A 92 -4.55 -5.05 -4.05
N LEU A 93 -3.64 -5.83 -4.64
CA LEU A 93 -3.58 -6.01 -6.10
C LEU A 93 -4.86 -6.68 -6.62
N ASP A 94 -5.35 -7.71 -5.93
CA ASP A 94 -6.60 -8.39 -6.28
C ASP A 94 -7.79 -7.42 -6.17
N GLY A 95 -7.79 -6.55 -5.16
CA GLY A 95 -8.77 -5.46 -5.02
C GLY A 95 -8.73 -4.48 -6.20
N CYS A 96 -7.53 -4.11 -6.67
CA CYS A 96 -7.37 -3.28 -7.85
C CYS A 96 -7.90 -3.97 -9.11
N ASP A 97 -7.53 -5.24 -9.32
CA ASP A 97 -7.98 -6.04 -10.47
C ASP A 97 -9.52 -6.15 -10.51
N ARG A 98 -10.18 -6.35 -9.36
CA ARG A 98 -11.65 -6.33 -9.23
C ARG A 98 -12.25 -4.98 -9.64
N VAL A 99 -11.69 -3.87 -9.16
CA VAL A 99 -12.20 -2.52 -9.47
C VAL A 99 -12.05 -2.17 -10.95
N VAL A 100 -10.96 -2.57 -11.59
CA VAL A 100 -10.72 -2.31 -13.02
C VAL A 100 -11.52 -3.28 -13.90
N GLY A 101 -12.09 -4.35 -13.34
CA GLY A 101 -12.78 -5.39 -14.10
C GLY A 101 -11.83 -6.22 -14.96
N ARG A 102 -10.52 -6.23 -14.65
CA ARG A 102 -9.57 -7.11 -15.35
C ARG A 102 -9.84 -8.54 -14.89
N ARG A 103 -10.12 -9.45 -15.83
CA ARG A 103 -9.96 -10.89 -15.59
C ARG A 103 -8.52 -11.08 -15.14
N HIS A 104 -8.36 -11.51 -13.90
CA HIS A 104 -7.09 -11.72 -13.22
C HIS A 104 -6.15 -12.53 -14.11
N LEU A 105 -5.17 -11.87 -14.73
CA LEU A 105 -4.04 -12.57 -15.33
C LEU A 105 -3.09 -12.87 -14.18
N PRO A 106 -2.68 -14.14 -13.96
CA PRO A 106 -1.73 -14.46 -12.91
C PRO A 106 -0.46 -13.64 -13.15
N ARG A 107 -0.14 -12.75 -12.21
CA ARG A 107 1.14 -12.05 -12.19
C ARG A 107 2.20 -13.10 -11.90
N SER A 108 3.06 -13.39 -12.88
CA SER A 108 4.14 -14.37 -12.78
C SER A 108 5.00 -14.10 -11.55
N ALA A 109 5.27 -15.17 -10.80
CA ALA A 109 6.05 -15.19 -9.55
C ALA A 109 7.51 -14.79 -9.75
#